data_AF-A0A660TWC9-F1
#
_entry.id   AF-A0A660TWC9-F1
#
_cell.length_a   1.000
_cell.length_b   1.000
_cell.length_c   1.000
_cell.angle_alpha   90.00
_cell.angle_beta   90.00
_cell.angle_gamma   90.00
#
_symmetry.space_group_name_H-M   'P 1'
#
loop_
_entity.id
_entity.type
_entity.pdbx_description
1 polymer ?
#
loop_
_entity_poly.entity_id
_entity_poly.type
_entity_poly.pdbx_seq_one_letter_code
_entity_poly.pdbx_strand_id
1 'polypeptide(L)'
;MQLQRFTIRYYLLISVFIILTATLIYSPLRVSADVSQLSSDSLKTAVFTELGTNLIDLGSDTYTDSSLSLVRGQSLSDLLQETGISSLEAFDITDSLGGIIDMRRIQEGQIVTLRQTSGGRIQEVSLPVSFDRTVTARRTSQGWQSSELLTDIYPVPTVVTARVESSLFQAAEDSGIPLSIMMEAIGLFSFEVDFQRDIQPGNIVVLLYEKLQNKEGETMAAGELLYAGMELDDRNVEAWRYERLDGTVEYYEESGDSVRKALLKTPVDGARISSGFGFRNIPALGFSGLHRGIDFAVRIGTPVMVAGDGEVIIAGWHKLYGYRVMVRHVNHYDTMYAHFSRIAPGIRPGVQVEQGQIIGYSGNTGNSTGPHCHYEVHYYGEPVNPSALKFPPGHKLESEDMNLFTLERRALIAEFNLP
;
A
#
# COMPACT_ATOMS: atom_id res chain seq x y z
N MET A 1 6.52 25.94 -1.19
CA MET A 1 6.32 25.23 0.10
C MET A 1 7.33 24.08 0.12
N GLN A 2 8.60 24.44 0.26
CA GLN A 2 9.76 23.57 0.27
C GLN A 2 10.49 23.88 1.57
N LEU A 3 10.46 22.97 2.55
CA LEU A 3 11.44 22.79 3.62
C LEU A 3 10.90 21.70 4.56
N GLN A 4 11.13 20.42 4.25
CA GLN A 4 11.07 19.32 5.22
C GLN A 4 11.54 18.00 4.59
N ARG A 5 12.83 17.92 4.24
CA ARG A 5 13.53 16.66 3.94
C ARG A 5 15.00 16.79 4.34
N PHE A 6 15.30 16.84 5.64
CA PHE A 6 16.68 16.95 6.17
C PHE A 6 16.85 16.30 7.55
N THR A 7 16.13 15.22 7.86
CA THR A 7 16.04 14.75 9.25
C THR A 7 17.13 13.73 9.65
N ILE A 8 17.79 13.03 8.73
CA ILE A 8 18.75 11.98 9.12
C ILE A 8 20.16 12.53 9.39
N ARG A 9 20.60 13.58 8.67
CA ARG A 9 21.93 14.21 8.89
C ARG A 9 22.04 15.00 10.20
N TYR A 10 20.93 15.35 10.84
CA TYR A 10 20.90 16.21 12.04
C TYR A 10 21.11 15.42 13.35
N TYR A 11 20.69 14.15 13.42
CA TYR A 11 20.79 13.36 14.66
C TYR A 11 22.21 12.88 14.99
N LEU A 12 23.08 12.70 13.98
CA LEU A 12 24.48 12.30 14.18
C LEU A 12 25.39 13.42 14.70
N LEU A 13 25.05 14.70 14.47
CA LEU A 13 25.83 15.84 14.96
C LEU A 13 25.41 16.29 16.37
N ILE A 14 24.15 16.06 16.77
CA ILE A 14 23.64 16.42 18.10
C ILE A 14 24.10 15.40 19.17
N SER A 15 24.22 14.12 18.83
CA SER A 15 24.66 13.08 19.76
C SER A 15 26.11 13.27 20.23
N VAL A 16 26.99 13.81 19.37
CA VAL A 16 28.38 14.11 19.72
C VAL A 16 28.51 15.38 20.60
N PHE A 17 27.59 16.34 20.48
CA PHE A 17 27.61 17.59 21.25
C PHE A 17 27.05 17.45 22.68
N ILE A 18 26.08 16.55 22.89
CA ILE A 18 25.49 16.29 24.22
C ILE A 18 26.45 15.51 25.13
N ILE A 19 27.27 14.62 24.57
CA ILE A 19 28.26 13.84 25.33
C ILE A 19 29.41 14.74 25.83
N LEU A 20 29.77 15.80 25.10
CA LEU A 20 30.84 16.72 25.50
C LEU A 20 30.41 17.75 26.57
N THR A 21 29.12 18.08 26.67
CA THR A 21 28.60 19.01 27.68
C THR A 21 28.25 18.34 29.00
N ALA A 22 27.90 17.04 28.98
CA ALA A 22 27.60 16.27 30.20
C ALA A 22 28.82 16.07 31.13
N THR A 23 30.04 16.11 30.60
CA THR A 23 31.28 15.98 31.41
C THR A 23 31.76 17.28 32.06
N LEU A 24 31.23 18.46 31.67
CA LEU A 24 31.68 19.76 32.20
C LEU A 24 30.78 20.38 33.29
N ILE A 25 29.59 19.81 33.55
CA ILE A 25 28.59 20.42 34.46
C ILE A 25 28.56 19.75 35.85
N TYR A 26 29.22 18.61 36.07
CA TYR A 26 29.38 18.03 37.40
C TYR A 26 30.56 18.64 38.17
N SER A 27 30.33 19.83 38.73
CA SER A 27 31.10 20.36 39.87
C SER A 27 30.12 20.89 40.93
N PRO A 28 30.28 20.55 42.23
CA PRO A 28 29.25 20.82 43.22
C PRO A 28 29.41 22.25 43.77
N LEU A 29 28.43 23.12 43.51
CA LEU A 29 28.28 24.40 44.24
C LEU A 29 27.29 24.21 45.39
N ARG A 30 27.83 24.32 46.61
CA ARG A 30 27.08 24.38 47.87
C ARG A 30 26.29 25.69 47.93
N VAL A 31 24.99 25.61 48.19
CA VAL A 31 24.22 26.68 48.85
C VAL A 31 23.37 26.04 49.94
N SER A 32 23.55 26.55 51.15
CA SER A 32 22.86 26.16 52.38
C SER A 32 21.47 26.75 52.46
N ALA A 33 20.45 25.92 52.68
CA ALA A 33 19.24 26.30 53.40
C ALA A 33 18.79 25.11 54.24
N ASP A 34 18.54 25.37 55.51
CA ASP A 34 18.38 24.41 56.59
C ASP A 34 17.01 23.71 56.51
N VAL A 35 16.99 22.44 56.08
CA VAL A 35 15.78 21.58 55.99
C VAL A 35 15.75 20.57 57.16
N SER A 36 16.40 20.87 58.28
CA SER A 36 16.50 19.94 59.40
C SER A 36 15.30 19.95 60.38
N GLN A 37 14.23 20.70 60.10
CA GLN A 37 13.13 20.92 61.05
C GLN A 37 11.72 20.52 60.58
N LEU A 38 11.53 19.93 59.39
CA LEU A 38 10.20 19.49 58.95
C LEU A 38 10.07 17.96 59.09
N SER A 39 9.30 17.53 60.09
CA SER A 39 8.99 16.12 60.31
C SER A 39 8.19 15.53 59.14
N SER A 40 8.41 14.26 58.82
CA SER A 40 7.73 13.53 57.74
C SER A 40 6.20 13.53 57.87
N ASP A 41 5.67 13.73 59.07
CA ASP A 41 4.23 13.78 59.33
C ASP A 41 3.60 15.11 58.93
N SER A 42 4.37 16.20 58.95
CA SER A 42 3.93 17.53 58.49
C SER A 42 3.78 17.58 56.97
N LEU A 43 4.68 16.92 56.24
CA LEU A 43 4.61 16.79 54.77
C LEU A 43 3.50 15.83 54.34
N LYS A 44 3.26 14.74 55.07
CA LYS A 44 2.11 13.86 54.81
C LYS A 44 0.79 14.61 55.05
N THR A 45 0.68 15.39 56.12
CA THR A 45 -0.55 16.12 56.43
C THR A 45 -0.82 17.23 55.41
N ALA A 46 0.19 17.97 54.95
CA ALA A 46 0.03 19.01 53.93
C ALA A 46 -0.36 18.42 52.55
N VAL A 47 0.27 17.31 52.14
CA VAL A 47 -0.03 16.63 50.86
C VAL A 47 -1.40 15.92 50.91
N PHE A 48 -1.82 15.37 52.05
CA PHE A 48 -3.15 14.78 52.21
C PHE A 48 -4.28 15.81 52.33
N THR A 49 -3.99 17.04 52.78
CA THR A 49 -5.03 18.08 52.93
C THR A 49 -5.35 18.78 51.61
N GLU A 50 -4.35 18.97 50.73
CA GLU A 50 -4.58 19.51 49.37
C GLU A 50 -5.18 18.47 48.40
N LEU A 51 -4.93 17.17 48.60
CA LEU A 51 -5.59 16.10 47.84
C LEU A 51 -6.99 15.73 48.40
N GLY A 52 -7.30 16.12 49.63
CA GLY A 52 -8.52 15.72 50.35
C GLY A 52 -9.74 16.64 50.18
N THR A 53 -9.61 17.78 49.50
CA THR A 53 -10.68 18.80 49.43
C THR A 53 -11.26 19.06 48.03
N ASN A 54 -10.79 18.33 47.01
CA ASN A 54 -11.39 18.31 45.66
C ASN A 54 -12.08 16.98 45.30
N LEU A 55 -12.33 16.10 46.28
CA LEU A 55 -13.22 14.95 46.11
C LEU A 55 -14.65 15.34 46.49
N ILE A 56 -15.20 16.30 45.74
CA ILE A 56 -16.64 16.54 45.70
C ILE A 56 -17.19 15.61 44.61
N ASP A 57 -17.88 14.56 45.06
CA ASP A 57 -18.90 13.82 44.32
C ASP A 57 -18.62 13.51 42.84
N LEU A 58 -17.62 12.68 42.57
CA LEU A 58 -17.61 11.87 41.36
C LEU A 58 -18.37 10.58 41.69
N GLY A 59 -19.68 10.60 41.47
CA GLY A 59 -20.42 9.36 41.25
C GLY A 59 -19.57 8.51 40.31
N SER A 60 -19.23 7.29 40.74
CA SER A 60 -18.56 6.32 39.89
C SER A 60 -19.55 5.89 38.82
N ASP A 61 -19.76 6.76 37.83
CA ASP A 61 -20.47 6.41 36.62
C ASP A 61 -19.67 5.27 36.00
N THR A 62 -20.12 4.05 36.23
CA THR A 62 -19.58 2.86 35.59
C THR A 62 -19.89 3.00 34.12
N TYR A 63 -18.85 3.17 33.32
CA TYR A 63 -18.98 3.19 31.87
C TYR A 63 -18.83 1.79 31.29
N THR A 64 -19.54 1.55 30.20
CA THR A 64 -19.41 0.35 29.38
C THR A 64 -19.09 0.76 27.96
N ASP A 65 -18.08 0.14 27.37
CA ASP A 65 -17.73 0.33 25.97
C ASP A 65 -18.39 -0.77 25.14
N SER A 66 -19.07 -0.40 24.05
CA SER A 66 -19.67 -1.32 23.08
C SER A 66 -19.18 -1.00 21.66
N SER A 67 -19.07 -2.01 20.81
CA SER A 67 -18.59 -1.85 19.44
C SER A 67 -19.69 -2.25 18.45
N LEU A 68 -19.92 -1.38 17.47
CA LEU A 68 -20.87 -1.56 16.38
C LEU A 68 -20.13 -1.53 15.05
N SER A 69 -20.62 -2.23 14.03
CA SER A 69 -20.01 -2.24 12.70
C SER A 69 -21.01 -1.74 11.67
N LEU A 70 -20.57 -0.83 10.78
CA LEU A 70 -21.43 -0.34 9.70
C LEU A 70 -21.68 -1.45 8.67
N VAL A 71 -22.94 -1.67 8.30
CA VAL A 71 -23.30 -2.56 7.19
C VAL A 71 -23.49 -1.79 5.87
N ARG A 72 -23.51 -2.53 4.75
CA ARG A 72 -23.61 -1.93 3.41
C ARG A 72 -24.81 -0.98 3.27
N GLY A 73 -24.53 0.28 2.94
CA GLY A 73 -25.54 1.30 2.67
C GLY A 73 -26.19 1.92 3.91
N GLN A 74 -25.76 1.53 5.11
CA GLN A 74 -26.18 2.11 6.38
C GLN A 74 -25.36 3.38 6.66
N SER A 75 -26.00 4.45 7.13
CA SER A 75 -25.28 5.64 7.60
C SER A 75 -24.87 5.49 9.08
N LEU A 76 -23.88 6.28 9.53
CA LEU A 76 -23.53 6.33 10.95
C LEU A 76 -24.73 6.74 11.82
N SER A 77 -25.59 7.63 11.32
CA SER A 77 -26.82 8.04 12.02
C SER A 77 -27.80 6.89 12.18
N ASP A 78 -27.96 6.04 11.14
CA ASP A 78 -28.81 4.86 11.21
C ASP A 78 -28.26 3.84 12.22
N LEU A 79 -26.95 3.59 12.18
CA LEU A 79 -26.29 2.67 13.11
C LEU A 79 -26.44 3.12 14.56
N LEU A 80 -26.28 4.42 14.83
CA LEU A 80 -26.44 4.96 16.18
C LEU A 80 -27.89 4.82 16.66
N GLN A 81 -28.89 5.02 15.80
CA GLN A 81 -30.30 4.85 16.17
C GLN A 81 -30.67 3.42 16.58
N GLU A 82 -29.95 2.40 16.11
CA GLU A 82 -30.14 1.00 16.55
C GLU A 82 -29.85 0.79 18.04
N THR A 83 -29.10 1.71 18.66
CA THR A 83 -28.85 1.70 20.11
C THR A 83 -30.00 2.26 20.94
N GLY A 84 -31.07 2.75 20.30
CA GLY A 84 -32.25 3.30 20.95
C GLY A 84 -32.19 4.81 21.21
N ILE A 85 -31.17 5.52 20.72
CA ILE A 85 -31.13 6.99 20.77
C ILE A 85 -32.06 7.63 19.74
N SER A 86 -32.45 8.88 19.97
CA SER A 86 -33.33 9.61 19.04
C SER A 86 -32.62 9.98 17.73
N SER A 87 -33.37 10.14 16.65
CA SER A 87 -32.82 10.59 15.36
C SER A 87 -32.17 11.98 15.43
N LEU A 88 -32.64 12.86 16.32
CA LEU A 88 -32.03 14.17 16.57
C LEU A 88 -30.65 14.02 17.23
N GLU A 89 -30.55 13.17 18.24
CA GLU A 89 -29.29 12.93 18.93
C GLU A 89 -28.27 12.22 18.04
N ALA A 90 -28.70 11.27 17.23
CA ALA A 90 -27.86 10.65 16.21
C ALA A 90 -27.38 11.69 15.18
N PHE A 91 -28.26 12.58 14.72
CA PHE A 91 -27.91 13.69 13.85
C PHE A 91 -26.84 14.58 14.47
N ASP A 92 -27.04 15.06 15.71
CA ASP A 92 -26.10 15.95 16.41
C ASP A 92 -24.70 15.32 16.55
N ILE A 93 -24.63 14.02 16.87
CA ILE A 93 -23.36 13.28 16.90
C ILE A 93 -22.71 13.30 15.53
N THR A 94 -23.45 12.90 14.49
CA THR A 94 -22.91 12.81 13.13
C THR A 94 -22.51 14.17 12.55
N ASP A 95 -23.25 15.24 12.86
CA ASP A 95 -22.95 16.60 12.44
C ASP A 95 -21.66 17.10 13.08
N SER A 96 -21.46 16.82 14.38
CA SER A 96 -20.21 17.16 15.06
C SER A 96 -19.00 16.47 14.43
N LEU A 97 -19.09 15.18 14.10
CA LEU A 97 -18.02 14.44 13.43
C LEU A 97 -17.81 14.94 11.99
N GLY A 98 -18.88 15.28 11.27
CA GLY A 98 -18.83 15.84 9.92
C GLY A 98 -18.06 17.17 9.83
N GLY A 99 -17.88 17.88 10.94
CA GLY A 99 -17.02 19.07 11.02
C GLY A 99 -15.53 18.79 10.86
N ILE A 100 -15.07 17.56 11.11
CA ILE A 100 -13.64 17.17 11.10
C ILE A 100 -13.30 16.03 10.13
N ILE A 101 -14.30 15.29 9.65
CA ILE A 101 -14.12 14.20 8.69
C ILE A 101 -15.15 14.24 7.57
N ASP A 102 -14.76 13.74 6.39
CA ASP A 102 -15.70 13.49 5.30
C ASP A 102 -16.47 12.20 5.56
N MET A 103 -17.71 12.33 6.01
CA MET A 103 -18.59 11.21 6.35
C MET A 103 -18.81 10.23 5.19
N ARG A 104 -18.59 10.65 3.93
CA ARG A 104 -18.70 9.78 2.75
C ARG A 104 -17.54 8.80 2.59
N ARG A 105 -16.46 8.99 3.35
CA ARG A 105 -15.28 8.11 3.33
C ARG A 105 -15.41 6.92 4.29
N ILE A 106 -16.39 6.94 5.18
CA ILE A 106 -16.66 5.85 6.12
C ILE A 106 -17.10 4.61 5.31
N GLN A 107 -16.45 3.47 5.55
CA GLN A 107 -16.63 2.25 4.77
C GLN A 107 -17.50 1.23 5.51
N GLU A 108 -18.07 0.30 4.75
CA GLU A 108 -18.67 -0.92 5.31
C GLU A 108 -17.64 -1.70 6.14
N GLY A 109 -18.07 -2.28 7.25
CA GLY A 109 -17.24 -3.03 8.19
C GLY A 109 -16.51 -2.17 9.22
N GLN A 110 -16.51 -0.84 9.07
CA GLN A 110 -15.84 0.06 10.00
C GLN A 110 -16.48 -0.01 11.39
N ILE A 111 -15.62 -0.13 12.41
CA ILE A 111 -16.06 -0.29 13.80
C ILE A 111 -16.21 1.09 14.46
N VAL A 112 -17.35 1.29 15.11
CA VAL A 112 -17.69 2.45 15.93
C VAL A 112 -17.73 1.98 17.37
N THR A 113 -16.97 2.63 18.25
CA THR A 113 -17.00 2.34 19.69
C THR A 113 -17.83 3.39 20.41
N LEU A 114 -18.74 2.94 21.26
CA LEU A 114 -19.60 3.79 22.08
C LEU A 114 -19.22 3.61 23.54
N ARG A 115 -18.90 4.71 24.22
CA ARG A 115 -18.83 4.73 25.68
C ARG A 115 -20.16 5.16 26.25
N GLN A 116 -20.78 4.31 27.04
CA GLN A 116 -22.11 4.55 27.61
C GLN A 116 -22.04 4.53 29.13
N THR A 117 -22.93 5.28 29.80
CA THR A 117 -23.17 5.09 31.24
C THR A 117 -23.92 3.78 31.47
N SER A 118 -23.95 3.29 32.72
CA SER A 118 -24.76 2.14 33.13
C SER A 118 -26.25 2.24 32.75
N GLY A 119 -26.78 3.45 32.59
CA GLY A 119 -28.14 3.71 32.10
C GLY A 119 -28.30 3.70 30.57
N GLY A 120 -27.27 3.30 29.81
CA GLY A 120 -27.29 3.22 28.34
C GLY A 120 -27.07 4.56 27.62
N ARG A 121 -26.84 5.66 28.36
CA ARG A 121 -26.65 6.98 27.77
C ARG A 121 -25.25 7.09 27.17
N ILE A 122 -25.17 7.36 25.86
CA ILE A 122 -23.89 7.56 25.15
C ILE A 122 -23.19 8.83 25.65
N GLN A 123 -21.93 8.72 26.02
CA GLN A 123 -21.05 9.81 26.44
C GLN A 123 -19.97 10.11 25.41
N GLU A 124 -19.53 9.10 24.67
CA GLU A 124 -18.52 9.24 23.62
C GLU A 124 -18.81 8.27 22.47
N VAL A 125 -18.62 8.76 21.25
CA VAL A 125 -18.60 7.95 20.03
C VAL A 125 -17.21 8.08 19.43
N SER A 126 -16.50 6.98 19.29
CA SER A 126 -15.14 6.92 18.74
C SER A 126 -15.15 6.17 17.42
N LEU A 127 -14.57 6.78 16.40
CA LEU A 127 -14.48 6.27 15.05
C LEU A 127 -13.02 6.32 14.58
N PRO A 128 -12.32 5.18 14.51
CA PRO A 128 -11.02 5.09 13.85
C PRO A 128 -11.20 5.38 12.36
N VAL A 129 -10.53 6.41 11.81
CA VAL A 129 -10.63 6.80 10.40
C VAL A 129 -9.40 6.43 9.58
N SER A 130 -8.28 6.16 10.24
CA SER A 130 -7.09 5.51 9.72
C SER A 130 -6.40 4.74 10.86
N PHE A 131 -5.31 4.03 10.56
CA PHE A 131 -4.56 3.27 11.57
C PHE A 131 -3.93 4.16 12.67
N ASP A 132 -3.73 5.44 12.38
CA ASP A 132 -3.09 6.44 13.24
C ASP A 132 -4.03 7.58 13.68
N ARG A 133 -5.30 7.56 13.25
CA ARG A 133 -6.24 8.65 13.53
C ARG A 133 -7.59 8.10 13.98
N THR A 134 -7.99 8.52 15.16
CA THR A 134 -9.35 8.29 15.68
C THR A 134 -10.03 9.63 15.89
N VAL A 135 -11.27 9.74 15.43
CA VAL A 135 -12.11 10.90 15.73
C VAL A 135 -13.15 10.52 16.77
N THR A 136 -13.42 11.45 17.68
CA THR A 136 -14.33 11.21 18.80
C THR A 136 -15.33 12.34 18.91
N ALA A 137 -16.61 12.02 19.06
CA ALA A 137 -17.63 12.96 19.50
C ALA A 137 -17.94 12.69 20.96
N ARG A 138 -17.67 13.67 21.83
CA ARG A 138 -17.92 13.57 23.27
C ARG A 138 -19.07 14.49 23.66
N ARG A 139 -19.95 14.00 24.54
CA ARG A 139 -21.03 14.78 25.09
C ARG A 139 -20.49 15.81 26.09
N THR A 140 -20.94 17.05 25.96
CA THR A 140 -20.62 18.16 26.86
C THR A 140 -21.90 18.84 27.33
N SER A 141 -21.78 19.85 28.21
CA SER A 141 -22.92 20.68 28.63
C SER A 141 -23.48 21.55 27.51
N GLN A 142 -22.73 21.77 26.42
CA GLN A 142 -23.11 22.60 25.27
C GLN A 142 -23.57 21.78 24.06
N GLY A 143 -23.71 20.45 24.20
CA GLY A 143 -23.98 19.53 23.09
C GLY A 143 -22.79 18.61 22.80
N TRP A 144 -22.70 18.12 21.57
CA TRP A 144 -21.63 17.22 21.14
C TRP A 144 -20.43 18.01 20.60
N GLN A 145 -19.24 17.65 21.07
CA GLN A 145 -17.99 18.25 20.61
C GLN A 145 -17.09 17.17 20.02
N SER A 146 -16.61 17.40 18.81
CA SER A 146 -15.68 16.52 18.12
C SER A 146 -14.23 16.88 18.45
N SER A 147 -13.38 15.86 18.58
CA SER A 147 -11.92 16.00 18.62
C SER A 147 -11.27 14.89 17.83
N GLU A 148 -10.00 15.07 17.47
CA GLU A 148 -9.18 14.03 16.87
C GLU A 148 -8.05 13.62 17.80
N LEU A 149 -7.74 12.34 17.78
CA LEU A 149 -6.58 11.75 18.42
C LEU A 149 -5.69 11.18 17.32
N LEU A 150 -4.50 11.74 17.19
CA LEU A 150 -3.44 11.20 16.37
C LEU A 150 -2.55 10.32 17.24
N THR A 151 -2.31 9.09 16.78
CA THR A 151 -1.35 8.17 17.38
C THR A 151 -0.01 8.39 16.70
N ASP A 152 1.03 8.65 17.49
CA ASP A 152 2.39 8.70 16.96
C ASP A 152 2.78 7.32 16.43
N ILE A 153 3.25 7.27 15.18
CA ILE A 153 3.64 6.06 14.48
C ILE A 153 5.13 6.11 14.16
N TYR A 154 5.80 5.00 14.43
CA TYR A 154 7.20 4.80 14.17
C TYR A 154 7.36 3.65 13.16
N PRO A 155 7.97 3.89 11.99
CA PRO A 155 8.28 2.82 11.06
C PRO A 155 9.43 1.99 11.63
N VAL A 156 9.19 0.68 11.74
CA VAL A 156 10.19 -0.30 12.18
C VAL A 156 10.46 -1.27 11.04
N PRO A 157 11.58 -1.11 10.29
CA PRO A 157 11.95 -2.03 9.23
C PRO A 157 12.10 -3.46 9.79
N THR A 158 11.44 -4.41 9.15
CA THR A 158 11.40 -5.81 9.57
C THR A 158 11.65 -6.73 8.38
N VAL A 159 12.61 -7.64 8.50
CA VAL A 159 12.80 -8.73 7.53
C VAL A 159 11.88 -9.90 7.86
N VAL A 160 11.23 -10.44 6.85
CA VAL A 160 10.51 -11.70 6.91
C VAL A 160 10.97 -12.59 5.76
N THR A 161 11.25 -13.85 6.09
CA THR A 161 11.60 -14.89 5.11
C THR A 161 10.45 -15.89 5.05
N ALA A 162 9.95 -16.16 3.85
CA ALA A 162 8.87 -17.10 3.58
C ALA A 162 9.34 -18.19 2.62
N ARG A 163 8.97 -19.45 2.90
CA ARG A 163 9.24 -20.58 2.01
C ARG A 163 7.98 -20.90 1.23
N VAL A 164 8.11 -21.02 -0.09
CA VAL A 164 7.00 -21.37 -0.98
C VAL A 164 6.80 -22.88 -0.95
N GLU A 165 5.68 -23.37 -0.43
CA GLU A 165 5.34 -24.81 -0.48
C GLU A 165 4.27 -25.10 -1.53
N SER A 166 3.21 -24.28 -1.55
CA SER A 166 2.07 -24.44 -2.46
C SER A 166 1.83 -23.22 -3.33
N SER A 167 1.94 -22.02 -2.75
CA SER A 167 1.80 -20.75 -3.44
C SER A 167 2.46 -19.62 -2.65
N LEU A 168 2.78 -18.52 -3.33
CA LEU A 168 3.27 -17.30 -2.71
C LEU A 168 2.29 -16.70 -1.69
N PHE A 169 0.98 -16.80 -1.95
CA PHE A 169 -0.05 -16.33 -1.02
C PHE A 169 -0.06 -17.11 0.28
N GLN A 170 0.04 -18.44 0.20
CA GLN A 170 0.11 -19.28 1.41
C GLN A 170 1.39 -18.99 2.19
N ALA A 171 2.53 -18.86 1.50
CA ALA A 171 3.80 -18.53 2.12
C ALA A 171 3.74 -17.19 2.88
N ALA A 172 3.01 -16.19 2.33
CA ALA A 172 2.78 -14.91 2.99
C ALA A 172 1.92 -15.05 4.24
N GLU A 173 0.79 -15.76 4.16
CA GLU A 173 -0.10 -16.00 5.29
C GLU A 173 0.62 -16.73 6.44
N ASP A 174 1.33 -17.82 6.12
CA ASP A 174 2.04 -18.64 7.10
C ASP A 174 3.17 -17.87 7.80
N SER A 175 3.76 -16.90 7.10
CA SER A 175 4.87 -16.07 7.62
C SER A 175 4.41 -14.75 8.22
N GLY A 176 3.10 -14.49 8.27
CA GLY A 176 2.53 -13.24 8.80
C GLY A 176 2.85 -12.00 7.97
N ILE A 177 3.16 -12.16 6.68
CA ILE A 177 3.39 -11.06 5.75
C ILE A 177 2.03 -10.43 5.40
N PRO A 178 1.85 -9.12 5.60
CA PRO A 178 0.62 -8.44 5.19
C PRO A 178 0.34 -8.61 3.70
N LEU A 179 -0.92 -8.88 3.33
CA LEU A 179 -1.31 -9.12 1.94
C LEU A 179 -0.93 -7.95 1.01
N SER A 180 -1.01 -6.71 1.49
CA SER A 180 -0.58 -5.52 0.72
C SER A 180 0.89 -5.58 0.31
N ILE A 181 1.77 -5.93 1.25
CA ILE A 181 3.21 -6.07 1.02
C ILE A 181 3.49 -7.22 0.05
N MET A 182 2.80 -8.35 0.23
CA MET A 182 2.96 -9.50 -0.68
C MET A 182 2.52 -9.17 -2.10
N MET A 183 1.39 -8.47 -2.27
CA MET A 183 0.89 -8.06 -3.59
C MET A 183 1.84 -7.09 -4.28
N GLU A 184 2.44 -6.16 -3.54
CA GLU A 184 3.47 -5.26 -4.07
C GLU A 184 4.71 -6.05 -4.53
N ALA A 185 5.21 -6.98 -3.71
CA ALA A 185 6.34 -7.84 -4.07
C ALA A 185 6.05 -8.72 -5.30
N ILE A 186 4.86 -9.32 -5.39
CA ILE A 186 4.41 -10.05 -6.59
C ILE A 186 4.43 -9.14 -7.81
N GLY A 187 3.96 -7.89 -7.68
CA GLY A 187 4.03 -6.89 -8.75
C GLY A 187 5.46 -6.69 -9.25
N LEU A 188 6.43 -6.56 -8.34
CA LEU A 188 7.85 -6.39 -8.67
C LEU A 188 8.45 -7.65 -9.33
N PHE A 189 8.16 -8.84 -8.80
CA PHE A 189 8.69 -10.08 -9.37
C PHE A 189 8.05 -10.44 -10.72
N SER A 190 6.83 -9.98 -11.01
CA SER A 190 6.10 -10.32 -12.24
C SER A 190 6.83 -9.93 -13.54
N PHE A 191 7.78 -8.99 -13.46
CA PHE A 191 8.59 -8.58 -14.59
C PHE A 191 9.62 -9.64 -14.99
N GLU A 192 10.18 -10.36 -14.02
CA GLU A 192 11.30 -11.27 -14.24
C GLU A 192 10.95 -12.74 -14.02
N VAL A 193 9.91 -13.02 -13.25
CA VAL A 193 9.49 -14.36 -12.84
C VAL A 193 8.18 -14.73 -13.54
N ASP A 194 8.17 -15.86 -14.25
CA ASP A 194 6.92 -16.50 -14.66
C ASP A 194 6.42 -17.39 -13.53
N PHE A 195 5.48 -16.88 -12.72
CA PHE A 195 4.99 -17.59 -11.52
C PHE A 195 4.42 -18.99 -11.77
N GLN A 196 4.03 -19.33 -13.01
CA GLN A 196 3.54 -20.68 -13.32
C GLN A 196 4.67 -21.67 -13.64
N ARG A 197 5.82 -21.17 -14.11
CA ARG A 197 6.92 -22.00 -14.62
C ARG A 197 8.13 -22.00 -13.69
N ASP A 198 8.44 -20.83 -13.17
CA ASP A 198 9.69 -20.56 -12.47
C ASP A 198 9.57 -20.88 -10.96
N ILE A 199 8.37 -20.73 -10.38
CA ILE A 199 8.16 -21.02 -8.96
C ILE A 199 7.96 -22.52 -8.73
N GLN A 200 8.76 -23.05 -7.81
CA GLN A 200 8.72 -24.42 -7.32
C GLN A 200 8.57 -24.45 -5.79
N PRO A 201 7.99 -25.52 -5.24
CA PRO A 201 8.05 -25.80 -3.82
C PRO A 201 9.52 -25.82 -3.33
N GLY A 202 9.80 -25.06 -2.26
CA GLY A 202 11.12 -24.89 -1.68
C GLY A 202 11.77 -23.53 -1.97
N ASN A 203 11.30 -22.77 -2.97
CA ASN A 203 11.82 -21.42 -3.23
C ASN A 203 11.60 -20.49 -2.03
N ILE A 204 12.48 -19.51 -1.87
CA ILE A 204 12.50 -18.61 -0.71
C ILE A 204 12.18 -17.19 -1.17
N VAL A 205 11.36 -16.50 -0.40
CA VAL A 205 11.06 -15.08 -0.55
C VAL A 205 11.55 -14.35 0.68
N VAL A 206 12.28 -13.25 0.50
CA VAL A 206 12.79 -12.41 1.58
C VAL A 206 12.27 -11.00 1.36
N LEU A 207 11.47 -10.48 2.29
CA LEU A 207 10.92 -9.13 2.23
C LEU A 207 11.42 -8.32 3.42
N LEU A 208 11.89 -7.11 3.17
CA LEU A 208 12.14 -6.08 4.20
C LEU A 208 11.10 -4.99 4.01
N TYR A 209 10.23 -4.79 5.00
CA TYR A 209 9.19 -3.76 4.95
C TYR A 209 9.02 -3.10 6.33
N GLU A 210 8.39 -1.94 6.35
CA GLU A 210 8.12 -1.22 7.60
C GLU A 210 6.90 -1.78 8.31
N LYS A 211 7.04 -2.10 9.60
CA LYS A 211 5.89 -2.22 10.51
C LYS A 211 5.66 -0.86 11.14
N LEU A 212 4.49 -0.28 10.90
CA LEU A 212 4.09 0.98 11.50
C LEU A 212 3.60 0.72 12.91
N GLN A 213 4.43 1.06 13.91
CA GLN A 213 4.17 0.75 15.31
C GLN A 213 3.83 1.99 16.12
N ASN A 214 2.97 1.85 17.12
CA ASN A 214 2.78 2.89 18.14
C ASN A 214 3.93 2.86 19.17
N LYS A 215 3.91 3.79 20.13
CA LYS A 215 4.93 3.87 21.20
C LYS A 215 4.97 2.64 22.11
N GLU A 216 3.89 1.86 22.16
CA GLU A 216 3.78 0.60 22.90
C GLU A 216 4.37 -0.60 22.11
N GLY A 217 4.76 -0.41 20.85
CA GLY A 217 5.30 -1.45 19.97
C GLY A 217 4.23 -2.29 19.27
N GLU A 218 2.95 -1.92 19.38
CA GLU A 218 1.86 -2.59 18.68
C GLU A 218 1.91 -2.20 17.19
N THR A 219 1.85 -3.21 16.31
CA THR A 219 1.83 -2.95 14.86
C THR A 219 0.43 -2.54 14.43
N MET A 220 0.32 -1.28 14.02
CA MET A 220 -0.93 -0.65 13.59
C MET A 220 -1.21 -0.90 12.10
N ALA A 221 -0.16 -0.94 11.28
CA ALA A 221 -0.25 -1.16 9.84
C ALA A 221 1.09 -1.62 9.24
N ALA A 222 1.06 -2.01 7.96
CA ALA A 222 2.24 -2.14 7.14
C ALA A 222 2.56 -0.80 6.47
N GLY A 223 3.84 -0.42 6.43
CA GLY A 223 4.36 0.75 5.74
C GLY A 223 5.00 0.36 4.41
N GLU A 224 6.13 0.96 4.10
CA GLU A 224 6.80 0.80 2.80
C GLU A 224 7.53 -0.54 2.67
N LEU A 225 7.50 -1.15 1.49
CA LEU A 225 8.36 -2.28 1.12
C LEU A 225 9.74 -1.76 0.69
N LEU A 226 10.78 -2.02 1.48
CA LEU A 226 12.13 -1.48 1.24
C LEU A 226 12.98 -2.40 0.34
N TYR A 227 12.81 -3.71 0.46
CA TYR A 227 13.47 -4.71 -0.37
C TYR A 227 12.58 -5.94 -0.56
N ALA A 228 12.62 -6.50 -1.76
CA ALA A 228 12.02 -7.78 -2.09
C ALA A 228 13.02 -8.66 -2.86
N GLY A 229 13.32 -9.83 -2.31
CA GLY A 229 14.16 -10.85 -2.92
C GLY A 229 13.41 -12.18 -3.10
N MET A 230 13.68 -12.90 -4.18
CA MET A 230 13.23 -14.26 -4.40
C MET A 230 14.39 -15.13 -4.89
N GLU A 231 14.65 -16.20 -4.16
CA GLU A 231 15.61 -17.25 -4.52
C GLU A 231 14.88 -18.33 -5.33
N LEU A 232 15.18 -18.41 -6.62
CA LEU A 232 14.74 -19.47 -7.52
C LEU A 232 15.86 -20.50 -7.69
N ASP A 233 15.54 -21.63 -8.31
CA ASP A 233 16.49 -22.73 -8.48
C ASP A 233 17.73 -22.35 -9.32
N ASP A 234 17.56 -21.45 -10.29
CA ASP A 234 18.59 -21.07 -11.26
C ASP A 234 19.11 -19.64 -11.11
N ARG A 235 18.40 -18.76 -10.39
CA ARG A 235 18.73 -17.34 -10.25
C ARG A 235 18.06 -16.69 -9.03
N ASN A 236 18.57 -15.55 -8.63
CA ASN A 236 17.90 -14.66 -7.67
C ASN A 236 17.29 -13.47 -8.41
N VAL A 237 16.15 -13.01 -7.93
CA VAL A 237 15.49 -11.78 -8.40
C VAL A 237 15.35 -10.84 -7.23
N GLU A 238 15.74 -9.59 -7.41
CA GLU A 238 15.77 -8.59 -6.35
C GLU A 238 15.19 -7.25 -6.81
N ALA A 239 14.57 -6.55 -5.87
CA ALA A 239 14.04 -5.22 -6.05
C ALA A 239 14.33 -4.37 -4.81
N TRP A 240 15.06 -3.27 -5.00
CA TRP A 240 15.50 -2.36 -3.95
C TRP A 240 14.81 -1.02 -4.09
N ARG A 241 14.03 -0.60 -3.08
CA ARG A 241 13.37 0.72 -3.09
C ARG A 241 14.42 1.82 -2.97
N TYR A 242 14.32 2.84 -3.82
CA TYR A 242 15.22 4.00 -3.80
C TYR A 242 14.48 5.28 -4.18
N GLU A 243 14.72 6.34 -3.41
CA GLU A 243 14.27 7.68 -3.72
C GLU A 243 15.41 8.45 -4.41
N ARG A 244 15.19 8.83 -5.67
CA ARG A 244 16.13 9.62 -6.45
C ARG A 244 16.26 11.04 -5.92
N LEU A 245 17.32 11.73 -6.34
CA LEU A 245 17.54 13.15 -6.01
C LEU A 245 16.41 14.09 -6.45
N ASP A 246 15.64 13.73 -7.47
CA ASP A 246 14.47 14.48 -7.92
C ASP A 246 13.19 14.20 -7.10
N GLY A 247 13.26 13.27 -6.15
CA GLY A 247 12.17 12.85 -5.26
C GLY A 247 11.33 11.70 -5.80
N THR A 248 11.66 11.13 -6.96
CA THR A 248 10.98 9.96 -7.53
C THR A 248 11.36 8.70 -6.77
N VAL A 249 10.37 7.92 -6.34
CA VAL A 249 10.56 6.65 -5.65
C VAL A 249 10.26 5.49 -6.60
N GLU A 250 11.21 4.59 -6.79
CA GLU A 250 11.05 3.37 -7.59
C GLU A 250 11.83 2.20 -6.99
N TYR A 251 11.77 1.05 -7.65
CA TYR A 251 12.52 -0.15 -7.30
C TYR A 251 13.57 -0.45 -8.37
N TYR A 252 14.78 -0.77 -7.94
CA TYR A 252 15.93 -1.00 -8.82
C TYR A 252 16.60 -2.34 -8.54
N GLU A 253 17.15 -2.94 -9.57
CA GLU A 253 18.08 -4.05 -9.50
C GLU A 253 19.43 -3.58 -8.95
N GLU A 254 20.31 -4.52 -8.60
CA GLU A 254 21.65 -4.23 -8.10
C GLU A 254 22.47 -3.31 -9.05
N SER A 255 22.24 -3.46 -10.36
CA SER A 255 22.89 -2.70 -11.43
C SER A 255 22.39 -1.26 -11.57
N GLY A 256 21.38 -0.86 -10.80
CA GLY A 256 20.70 0.44 -10.90
C GLY A 256 19.68 0.50 -12.04
N ASP A 257 19.35 -0.63 -12.66
CA ASP A 257 18.28 -0.71 -13.65
C ASP A 257 16.92 -0.78 -12.95
N SER A 258 15.93 0.01 -13.39
CA SER A 258 14.58 -0.05 -12.79
C SER A 258 13.95 -1.43 -13.02
N VAL A 259 13.41 -2.00 -11.94
CA VAL A 259 12.71 -3.30 -11.93
C VAL A 259 11.46 -3.23 -12.79
N ARG A 260 10.81 -2.05 -12.83
CA ARG A 260 9.70 -1.79 -13.75
C ARG A 260 10.24 -1.80 -15.16
N LYS A 261 10.01 -2.91 -15.86
CA LYS A 261 10.30 -3.01 -17.29
C LYS A 261 9.26 -2.20 -18.07
N ALA A 262 9.65 -1.74 -19.25
CA ALA A 262 8.78 -0.92 -20.10
C ALA A 262 7.42 -1.57 -20.41
N LEU A 263 7.30 -2.91 -20.33
CA LEU A 263 6.08 -3.66 -20.58
C LEU A 263 5.92 -4.87 -19.61
N LEU A 264 4.69 -5.10 -19.14
CA LEU A 264 4.24 -6.30 -18.43
C LEU A 264 4.21 -7.48 -19.41
N LYS A 265 4.65 -8.66 -18.96
CA LYS A 265 4.56 -9.90 -19.75
C LYS A 265 3.13 -10.42 -19.90
N THR A 266 2.28 -10.17 -18.89
CA THR A 266 0.91 -10.67 -18.85
C THR A 266 -0.06 -9.53 -18.48
N PRO A 267 -0.80 -8.96 -19.44
CA PRO A 267 -1.70 -7.83 -19.20
C PRO A 267 -3.10 -8.23 -18.66
N VAL A 268 -3.30 -9.48 -18.26
CA VAL A 268 -4.60 -10.02 -17.83
C VAL A 268 -4.43 -11.04 -16.69
N ASP A 269 -5.04 -10.77 -15.54
CA ASP A 269 -4.97 -11.65 -14.37
C ASP A 269 -5.78 -12.94 -14.56
N GLY A 270 -5.25 -14.05 -14.02
CA GLY A 270 -5.90 -15.37 -14.05
C GLY A 270 -6.01 -16.00 -15.44
N ALA A 271 -5.27 -15.49 -16.42
CA ALA A 271 -5.28 -15.99 -17.78
C ALA A 271 -4.40 -17.23 -17.96
N ARG A 272 -4.86 -18.16 -18.80
CA ARG A 272 -4.00 -19.22 -19.38
C ARG A 272 -3.63 -18.84 -20.81
N ILE A 273 -2.39 -19.08 -21.20
CA ILE A 273 -1.99 -18.96 -22.62
C ILE A 273 -2.70 -20.08 -23.38
N SER A 274 -3.59 -19.69 -24.29
CA SER A 274 -4.32 -20.62 -25.16
C SER A 274 -3.66 -20.78 -26.53
N SER A 275 -2.92 -19.77 -26.98
CA SER A 275 -2.09 -19.82 -28.18
C SER A 275 -0.91 -18.87 -28.06
N GLY A 276 0.28 -19.33 -28.44
CA GLY A 276 1.49 -18.50 -28.52
C GLY A 276 1.65 -17.78 -29.87
N PHE A 277 2.68 -16.94 -29.97
CA PHE A 277 3.12 -16.27 -31.20
C PHE A 277 3.75 -17.28 -32.18
N GLY A 278 3.52 -17.11 -33.49
CA GLY A 278 4.18 -17.89 -34.54
C GLY A 278 3.23 -18.48 -35.60
N PHE A 279 3.80 -19.20 -36.57
CA PHE A 279 3.02 -19.84 -37.63
C PHE A 279 2.19 -21.00 -37.11
N ARG A 280 0.88 -20.98 -37.37
CA ARG A 280 -0.04 -22.08 -37.05
C ARG A 280 -1.07 -22.29 -38.14
N ASN A 281 -1.60 -23.51 -38.21
CA ASN A 281 -2.76 -23.81 -39.04
C ASN A 281 -3.94 -22.94 -38.59
N ILE A 282 -4.53 -22.17 -39.50
CA ILE A 282 -5.72 -21.36 -39.23
C ILE A 282 -6.96 -22.25 -39.47
N PRO A 283 -7.70 -22.66 -38.42
CA PRO A 283 -8.78 -23.64 -38.57
C PRO A 283 -9.91 -23.17 -39.50
N ALA A 284 -10.11 -21.86 -39.60
CA ALA A 284 -11.17 -21.25 -40.41
C ALA A 284 -10.83 -21.09 -41.91
N LEU A 285 -9.55 -21.22 -42.31
CA LEU A 285 -9.07 -20.84 -43.66
C LEU A 285 -8.24 -21.92 -44.37
N GLY A 286 -7.91 -23.03 -43.71
CA GLY A 286 -7.24 -24.18 -44.36
C GLY A 286 -5.77 -23.97 -44.75
N PHE A 287 -5.13 -22.87 -44.33
CA PHE A 287 -3.70 -22.59 -44.53
C PHE A 287 -3.02 -22.18 -43.21
N SER A 288 -1.68 -22.31 -43.18
CA SER A 288 -0.85 -21.77 -42.10
C SER A 288 -0.73 -20.25 -42.20
N GLY A 289 -0.94 -19.54 -41.09
CA GLY A 289 -0.69 -18.10 -41.01
C GLY A 289 0.02 -17.71 -39.72
N LEU A 290 0.67 -16.56 -39.75
CA LEU A 290 1.39 -16.01 -38.60
C LEU A 290 0.40 -15.48 -37.57
N HIS A 291 0.41 -16.07 -36.39
CA HIS A 291 -0.20 -15.49 -35.21
C HIS A 291 0.73 -14.42 -34.63
N ARG A 292 0.31 -13.16 -34.72
CA ARG A 292 1.13 -11.97 -34.41
C ARG A 292 1.19 -11.61 -32.93
N GLY A 293 0.57 -12.42 -32.07
CA GLY A 293 0.45 -12.15 -30.65
C GLY A 293 0.29 -13.42 -29.82
N ILE A 294 -0.14 -13.23 -28.58
CA ILE A 294 -0.47 -14.28 -27.61
C ILE A 294 -1.97 -14.19 -27.28
N ASP A 295 -2.63 -15.34 -27.25
CA ASP A 295 -4.05 -15.44 -26.88
C ASP A 295 -4.17 -15.88 -25.41
N PHE A 296 -4.63 -14.95 -24.57
CA PHE A 296 -4.92 -15.20 -23.16
C PHE A 296 -6.39 -15.61 -22.99
N ALA A 297 -6.66 -16.89 -22.75
CA ALA A 297 -8.02 -17.36 -22.56
C ALA A 297 -8.55 -16.96 -21.19
N VAL A 298 -9.62 -16.16 -21.18
CA VAL A 298 -10.29 -15.60 -20.00
C VAL A 298 -11.79 -15.48 -20.25
N ARG A 299 -12.58 -15.30 -19.18
CA ARG A 299 -14.03 -15.10 -19.29
C ARG A 299 -14.32 -13.73 -19.91
N ILE A 300 -15.43 -13.63 -20.66
CA ILE A 300 -15.90 -12.33 -21.15
C ILE A 300 -16.07 -11.37 -19.96
N GLY A 301 -15.55 -10.16 -20.11
CA GLY A 301 -15.65 -9.12 -19.09
C GLY A 301 -14.49 -9.09 -18.10
N THR A 302 -13.52 -10.01 -18.17
CA THR A 302 -12.29 -9.91 -17.37
C THR A 302 -11.55 -8.61 -17.72
N PRO A 303 -11.18 -7.77 -16.74
CA PRO A 303 -10.41 -6.54 -16.97
C PRO A 303 -9.09 -6.82 -17.70
N VAL A 304 -8.74 -5.95 -18.64
CA VAL A 304 -7.47 -5.99 -19.38
C VAL A 304 -6.72 -4.70 -19.08
N MET A 305 -5.48 -4.86 -18.61
CA MET A 305 -4.59 -3.78 -18.20
C MET A 305 -3.64 -3.40 -19.33
N VAL A 306 -3.20 -2.15 -19.37
CA VAL A 306 -2.10 -1.77 -20.25
C VAL A 306 -0.78 -2.30 -19.69
N ALA A 307 0.03 -2.87 -20.57
CA ALA A 307 1.29 -3.48 -20.22
C ALA A 307 2.36 -2.46 -19.81
N GLY A 308 2.27 -1.19 -20.19
CA GLY A 308 3.27 -0.19 -19.83
C GLY A 308 2.72 1.22 -19.96
N ASP A 309 3.44 2.17 -19.39
CA ASP A 309 3.12 3.59 -19.53
C ASP A 309 3.14 3.99 -21.01
N GLY A 310 2.22 4.85 -21.42
CA GLY A 310 2.18 5.30 -22.79
C GLY A 310 0.95 6.11 -23.18
N GLU A 311 0.84 6.35 -24.48
CA GLU A 311 -0.27 7.09 -25.07
C GLU A 311 -1.13 6.15 -25.90
N VAL A 312 -2.45 6.18 -25.68
CA VAL A 312 -3.40 5.46 -26.53
C VAL A 312 -3.35 6.07 -27.93
N ILE A 313 -2.96 5.28 -28.92
CA ILE A 313 -2.90 5.72 -30.33
C ILE A 313 -4.11 5.23 -31.14
N ILE A 314 -4.75 4.14 -30.72
CA ILE A 314 -5.96 3.60 -31.33
C ILE A 314 -6.90 3.11 -30.23
N ALA A 315 -8.18 3.46 -30.31
CA ALA A 315 -9.25 2.82 -29.54
C ALA A 315 -10.52 2.78 -30.38
N GLY A 316 -11.01 1.59 -30.71
CA GLY A 316 -12.22 1.45 -31.52
C GLY A 316 -12.42 0.08 -32.16
N TRP A 317 -13.40 0.01 -33.07
CA TRP A 317 -13.77 -1.21 -33.77
C TRP A 317 -12.87 -1.50 -34.97
N HIS A 318 -12.51 -2.77 -35.15
CA HIS A 318 -11.81 -3.29 -36.31
C HIS A 318 -12.42 -4.62 -36.76
N LYS A 319 -12.49 -4.86 -38.08
CA LYS A 319 -13.16 -6.05 -38.64
C LYS A 319 -12.62 -7.37 -38.10
N LEU A 320 -11.29 -7.51 -38.00
CA LEU A 320 -10.65 -8.75 -37.55
C LEU A 320 -10.46 -8.80 -36.02
N TYR A 321 -10.15 -7.66 -35.41
CA TYR A 321 -9.76 -7.58 -34.00
C TYR A 321 -10.94 -7.24 -33.08
N GLY A 322 -12.12 -6.96 -33.62
CA GLY A 322 -13.26 -6.49 -32.84
C GLY A 322 -12.96 -5.13 -32.20
N TYR A 323 -13.43 -4.92 -30.98
CA TYR A 323 -12.98 -3.76 -30.20
C TYR A 323 -11.52 -3.96 -29.77
N ARG A 324 -10.68 -2.98 -30.12
CA ARG A 324 -9.26 -3.00 -29.79
C ARG A 324 -8.76 -1.66 -29.27
N VAL A 325 -7.68 -1.75 -28.52
CA VAL A 325 -6.88 -0.60 -28.06
C VAL A 325 -5.43 -0.86 -28.47
N MET A 326 -4.74 0.18 -28.95
CA MET A 326 -3.30 0.15 -29.18
C MET A 326 -2.66 1.32 -28.45
N VAL A 327 -1.59 1.04 -27.71
CA VAL A 327 -0.87 2.00 -26.88
C VAL A 327 0.56 2.10 -27.40
N ARG A 328 1.04 3.32 -27.58
CA ARG A 328 2.44 3.61 -27.88
C ARG A 328 3.20 3.86 -26.61
N HIS A 329 4.32 3.17 -26.48
CA HIS A 329 5.24 3.27 -25.35
C HIS A 329 6.53 3.97 -25.78
N VAL A 330 7.39 4.22 -24.80
CA VAL A 330 8.77 4.65 -25.03
C VAL A 330 9.57 3.56 -25.77
N ASN A 331 10.74 3.92 -26.29
CA ASN A 331 11.68 2.99 -26.94
C ASN A 331 11.09 2.24 -28.17
N HIS A 332 10.15 2.86 -28.89
CA HIS A 332 9.55 2.36 -30.14
C HIS A 332 8.75 1.06 -29.98
N TYR A 333 8.23 0.81 -28.78
CA TYR A 333 7.28 -0.28 -28.54
C TYR A 333 5.84 0.21 -28.69
N ASP A 334 5.01 -0.59 -29.34
CA ASP A 334 3.56 -0.45 -29.27
C ASP A 334 2.96 -1.77 -28.76
N THR A 335 1.90 -1.71 -27.96
CA THR A 335 1.10 -2.88 -27.57
C THR A 335 -0.31 -2.80 -28.09
N MET A 336 -0.86 -3.92 -28.54
CA MET A 336 -2.25 -4.01 -29.02
C MET A 336 -3.02 -5.06 -28.23
N TYR A 337 -4.24 -4.70 -27.86
CA TYR A 337 -5.18 -5.52 -27.11
C TYR A 337 -6.48 -5.60 -27.91
N ALA A 338 -6.98 -6.81 -28.15
CA ALA A 338 -8.09 -7.04 -29.05
C ALA A 338 -9.15 -8.00 -28.49
N HIS A 339 -10.24 -8.11 -29.25
CA HIS A 339 -11.43 -8.91 -28.97
C HIS A 339 -12.21 -8.45 -27.74
N PHE A 340 -12.08 -7.19 -27.34
CA PHE A 340 -12.78 -6.65 -26.19
C PHE A 340 -14.30 -6.76 -26.34
N SER A 341 -14.99 -7.00 -25.22
CA SER A 341 -16.44 -6.83 -25.15
C SER A 341 -16.80 -5.35 -25.15
N ARG A 342 -15.99 -4.53 -24.48
CA ARG A 342 -16.06 -3.07 -24.44
C ARG A 342 -14.72 -2.47 -24.07
N ILE A 343 -14.47 -1.25 -24.55
CA ILE A 343 -13.35 -0.40 -24.15
C ILE A 343 -13.73 0.31 -22.84
N ALA A 344 -12.76 0.52 -21.94
CA ALA A 344 -13.02 1.17 -20.67
C ALA A 344 -13.40 2.66 -20.88
N PRO A 345 -14.25 3.24 -20.00
CA PRO A 345 -14.60 4.66 -20.09
C PRO A 345 -13.36 5.56 -20.09
N GLY A 346 -13.37 6.59 -20.95
CA GLY A 346 -12.27 7.55 -21.04
C GLY A 346 -11.10 7.12 -21.93
N ILE A 347 -11.00 5.85 -22.32
CA ILE A 347 -9.93 5.36 -23.21
C ILE A 347 -10.24 5.74 -24.65
N ARG A 348 -9.44 6.64 -25.21
CA ARG A 348 -9.53 7.17 -26.58
C ARG A 348 -8.15 7.64 -27.06
N PRO A 349 -7.94 7.81 -28.38
CA PRO A 349 -6.67 8.31 -28.89
C PRO A 349 -6.23 9.62 -28.22
N GLY A 350 -4.96 9.73 -27.86
CA GLY A 350 -4.34 10.87 -27.18
C GLY A 350 -4.36 10.82 -25.64
N VAL A 351 -4.97 9.79 -25.05
CA VAL A 351 -5.01 9.64 -23.58
C VAL A 351 -3.72 8.98 -23.09
N GLN A 352 -3.10 9.60 -22.08
CA GLN A 352 -1.99 9.00 -21.34
C GLN A 352 -2.54 7.91 -20.41
N VAL A 353 -1.87 6.77 -20.39
CA VAL A 353 -2.20 5.63 -19.56
C VAL A 353 -0.97 5.16 -18.79
N GLU A 354 -1.20 4.73 -17.56
CA GLU A 354 -0.16 4.19 -16.68
C GLU A 354 -0.20 2.66 -16.71
N GLN A 355 0.95 2.02 -16.59
CA GLN A 355 1.08 0.57 -16.51
C GLN A 355 0.13 0.00 -15.45
N GLY A 356 -0.61 -1.06 -15.80
CA GLY A 356 -1.63 -1.66 -14.93
C GLY A 356 -3.01 -0.99 -15.01
N GLN A 357 -3.14 0.17 -15.65
CA GLN A 357 -4.44 0.81 -15.83
C GLN A 357 -5.36 -0.04 -16.72
N ILE A 358 -6.62 -0.21 -16.30
CA ILE A 358 -7.64 -0.93 -17.06
C ILE A 358 -8.01 -0.14 -18.32
N ILE A 359 -7.76 -0.73 -19.49
CA ILE A 359 -8.05 -0.11 -20.80
C ILE A 359 -9.28 -0.71 -21.50
N GLY A 360 -9.74 -1.85 -21.02
CA GLY A 360 -10.92 -2.52 -21.55
C GLY A 360 -11.19 -3.82 -20.84
N TYR A 361 -12.11 -4.57 -21.43
CA TYR A 361 -12.55 -5.84 -20.85
C TYR A 361 -12.62 -6.87 -21.95
N SER A 362 -12.03 -8.03 -21.69
CA SER A 362 -11.99 -9.16 -22.62
C SER A 362 -13.38 -9.53 -23.14
N GLY A 363 -13.42 -10.18 -24.30
CA GLY A 363 -14.66 -10.50 -24.97
C GLY A 363 -14.45 -11.59 -26.01
N ASN A 364 -15.28 -11.53 -27.05
CA ASN A 364 -15.26 -12.47 -28.17
C ASN A 364 -15.67 -11.75 -29.47
N THR A 365 -15.29 -10.48 -29.61
CA THR A 365 -15.68 -9.66 -30.77
C THR A 365 -14.69 -9.79 -31.92
N GLY A 366 -15.10 -9.45 -33.15
CA GLY A 366 -14.25 -9.64 -34.32
C GLY A 366 -14.14 -11.11 -34.74
N ASN A 367 -12.98 -11.49 -35.29
CA ASN A 367 -12.71 -12.87 -35.70
C ASN A 367 -12.09 -13.66 -34.54
N SER A 368 -12.94 -14.17 -33.65
CA SER A 368 -12.56 -14.92 -32.46
C SER A 368 -13.38 -16.21 -32.35
N THR A 369 -12.74 -17.31 -31.93
CA THR A 369 -13.40 -18.62 -31.77
C THR A 369 -13.97 -18.84 -30.38
N GLY A 370 -13.49 -18.10 -29.39
CA GLY A 370 -13.97 -18.16 -28.00
C GLY A 370 -13.40 -17.03 -27.16
N PRO A 371 -13.92 -16.82 -25.93
CA PRO A 371 -13.52 -15.70 -25.09
C PRO A 371 -12.01 -15.68 -24.77
N HIS A 372 -11.34 -14.60 -25.15
CA HIS A 372 -9.92 -14.38 -24.87
C HIS A 372 -9.54 -12.91 -25.02
N CYS A 373 -8.32 -12.57 -24.58
CA CYS A 373 -7.63 -11.33 -24.93
C CYS A 373 -6.50 -11.66 -25.89
N HIS A 374 -6.52 -11.09 -27.08
CA HIS A 374 -5.40 -11.18 -28.02
C HIS A 374 -4.45 -10.01 -27.78
N TYR A 375 -3.20 -10.32 -27.47
CA TYR A 375 -2.16 -9.37 -27.10
C TYR A 375 -0.99 -9.43 -28.08
N GLU A 376 -0.68 -8.31 -28.73
CA GLU A 376 0.48 -8.17 -29.60
C GLU A 376 1.47 -7.16 -29.02
N VAL A 377 2.76 -7.42 -29.21
CA VAL A 377 3.83 -6.42 -29.00
C VAL A 377 4.45 -6.14 -30.35
N HIS A 378 4.65 -4.87 -30.66
CA HIS A 378 5.27 -4.39 -31.88
C HIS A 378 6.54 -3.62 -31.51
N TYR A 379 7.64 -3.87 -32.23
CA TYR A 379 8.89 -3.12 -32.10
C TYR A 379 9.24 -2.53 -33.46
N TYR A 380 9.40 -1.20 -33.53
CA TYR A 380 9.52 -0.46 -34.80
C TYR A 380 8.39 -0.78 -35.82
N GLY A 381 7.18 -1.04 -35.32
CA GLY A 381 6.00 -1.35 -36.14
C GLY A 381 5.90 -2.79 -36.62
N GLU A 382 6.86 -3.66 -36.29
CA GLU A 382 6.82 -5.08 -36.63
C GLU A 382 6.38 -5.94 -35.42
N PRO A 383 5.45 -6.90 -35.59
CA PRO A 383 5.05 -7.80 -34.51
C PRO A 383 6.21 -8.69 -34.05
N VAL A 384 6.46 -8.71 -32.75
CA VAL A 384 7.51 -9.49 -32.10
C VAL A 384 6.90 -10.45 -31.07
N ASN A 385 7.55 -11.59 -30.83
CA ASN A 385 7.06 -12.57 -29.87
C ASN A 385 7.13 -12.03 -28.43
N PRO A 386 6.00 -11.74 -27.76
CA PRO A 386 6.04 -11.16 -26.42
C PRO A 386 6.69 -12.08 -25.37
N SER A 387 6.61 -13.41 -25.55
CA SER A 387 7.20 -14.39 -24.63
C SER A 387 8.72 -14.49 -24.74
N ALA A 388 9.30 -14.02 -25.85
CA ALA A 388 10.75 -14.07 -26.10
C ALA A 388 11.43 -12.70 -25.90
N LEU A 389 10.65 -11.65 -25.66
CA LEU A 389 11.17 -10.31 -25.44
C LEU A 389 11.75 -10.20 -24.04
N LYS A 390 13.04 -9.85 -23.97
CA LYS A 390 13.62 -9.21 -22.80
C LYS A 390 13.32 -7.73 -22.95
N PHE A 391 12.28 -7.24 -22.27
CA PHE A 391 11.97 -5.82 -22.28
C PHE A 391 13.17 -5.06 -21.71
N PRO A 392 13.58 -3.92 -22.33
CA PRO A 392 14.64 -3.12 -21.75
C PRO A 392 14.22 -2.70 -20.33
N PRO A 393 15.18 -2.58 -19.40
CA PRO A 393 14.91 -1.95 -18.11
C PRO A 393 14.32 -0.57 -18.37
N GLY A 394 13.50 -0.07 -17.44
CA GLY A 394 12.91 1.25 -17.53
C GLY A 394 13.98 2.34 -17.45
N HIS A 395 13.92 3.17 -16.42
CA HIS A 395 14.95 4.17 -16.16
C HIS A 395 16.18 3.50 -15.51
N LYS A 396 17.38 3.78 -16.01
CA LYS A 396 18.63 3.39 -15.34
C LYS A 396 19.13 4.55 -14.48
N LEU A 397 19.56 4.28 -13.25
CA LEU A 397 20.11 5.32 -12.38
C LEU A 397 21.35 5.96 -13.02
N GLU A 398 21.36 7.29 -13.00
CA GLU A 398 22.51 8.09 -13.40
C GLU A 398 23.61 8.02 -12.33
N SER A 399 24.82 8.46 -12.68
CA SER A 399 26.03 8.25 -11.87
C SER A 399 25.91 8.67 -10.40
N GLU A 400 25.24 9.78 -10.10
CA GLU A 400 25.09 10.29 -8.72
C GLU A 400 24.05 9.49 -7.92
N ASP A 401 22.86 9.30 -8.48
CA ASP A 401 21.82 8.43 -7.92
C ASP A 401 22.36 7.00 -7.69
N MET A 402 23.13 6.46 -8.63
CA MET A 402 23.71 5.11 -8.55
C MET A 402 24.68 4.95 -7.37
N ASN A 403 25.48 5.98 -7.08
CA ASN A 403 26.41 5.96 -5.94
C ASN A 403 25.66 5.97 -4.59
N LEU A 404 24.63 6.81 -4.48
CA LEU A 404 23.79 6.89 -3.29
C LEU A 404 22.99 5.60 -3.09
N PHE A 405 22.35 5.11 -4.15
CA PHE A 405 21.67 3.82 -4.17
C PHE A 405 22.57 2.68 -3.70
N THR A 406 23.80 2.60 -4.21
CA THR A 406 24.75 1.57 -3.80
C THR A 406 25.12 1.67 -2.31
N LEU A 407 25.21 2.88 -1.77
CA LEU A 407 25.50 3.11 -0.35
C LEU A 407 24.31 2.70 0.53
N GLU A 408 23.10 3.11 0.18
CA GLU A 408 21.87 2.77 0.89
C GLU A 408 21.61 1.26 0.86
N ARG A 409 21.76 0.61 -0.30
CA ARG A 409 21.66 -0.85 -0.43
C ARG A 409 22.64 -1.57 0.51
N ARG A 410 23.91 -1.14 0.54
CA ARG A 410 24.92 -1.74 1.42
C ARG A 410 24.59 -1.54 2.90
N ALA A 411 24.03 -0.40 3.27
CA ALA A 411 23.59 -0.16 4.64
C ALA A 411 22.47 -1.12 5.04
N LEU A 412 21.45 -1.29 4.17
CA LEU A 412 20.36 -2.24 4.41
C LEU A 412 20.85 -3.69 4.50
N ILE A 413 21.74 -4.12 3.60
CA ILE A 413 22.34 -5.47 3.64
C ILE A 413 23.05 -5.69 4.98
N ALA A 414 23.88 -4.73 5.41
CA ALA A 414 24.65 -4.86 6.64
C ALA A 414 23.79 -4.82 7.91
N GLU A 415 22.75 -3.98 7.94
CA GLU A 415 21.86 -3.83 9.09
C GLU A 415 20.93 -5.03 9.26
N PHE A 416 20.39 -5.54 8.15
CA PHE A 416 19.33 -6.55 8.16
C PHE A 416 19.79 -7.96 7.76
N ASN A 417 21.08 -8.14 7.43
CA ASN A 417 21.66 -9.39 6.94
C ASN A 417 20.88 -9.95 5.73
N LEU A 418 20.55 -9.07 4.78
CA LEU A 418 19.92 -9.47 3.52
C LEU A 418 20.89 -10.33 2.70
N PRO A 419 20.36 -11.28 1.89
CA PRO A 419 21.16 -12.24 1.13
C PRO A 419 22.12 -11.61 0.11
#